data_AF-D0LKX1-F1
#
_entry.id   AF-D0LKX1-F1
#
_cell.length_a   1.000
_cell.length_b   1.000
_cell.length_c   1.000
_cell.angle_alpha   90.00
_cell.angle_beta   90.00
_cell.angle_gamma   90.00
#
_symmetry.space_group_name_H-M   'P 1'
#
loop_
_entity.id
_entity.type
_entity.pdbx_description
1 polymer ?
#
loop_
_entity_poly.entity_id
_entity_poly.type
_entity_poly.pdbx_seq_one_letter_code
_entity_poly.pdbx_strand_id
1 'polypeptide(L)'
;MKPARLKWAALTCLALAPAAGCLFDDDNSFTYDVTWYCGMDECTRTEEVQRYDRARQDYSTLTITSSVDDTLFTDGIIAVSNEVPREDCRLVHGLNFLGQDIEPARFCYTPDGFELRVTIPGDGDENSTTWLLRTN
;
A
#
# COMPACT_ATOMS: atom_id res chain seq x y z
N MET A 1 3.92 22.87 80.20
CA MET A 1 2.52 22.46 79.89
C MET A 1 1.74 23.65 79.35
N LYS A 2 1.43 23.60 78.04
CA LYS A 2 0.44 24.38 77.27
C LYS A 2 0.36 23.67 75.90
N PRO A 3 -0.80 23.13 75.47
CA PRO A 3 -0.90 22.44 74.19
C PRO A 3 -1.36 23.41 73.09
N ALA A 4 -0.74 23.40 71.90
CA ALA A 4 -1.30 24.13 70.77
C ALA A 4 -0.91 23.57 69.40
N ARG A 5 -1.91 22.87 68.82
CA ARG A 5 -2.38 22.96 67.43
C ARG A 5 -1.46 22.40 66.33
N LEU A 6 -1.64 21.10 66.12
CA LEU A 6 -1.37 20.37 64.88
C LEU A 6 -2.14 21.04 63.72
N LYS A 7 -1.43 21.73 62.83
CA LYS A 7 -2.00 22.26 61.59
C LYS A 7 -1.96 21.15 60.53
N TRP A 8 -3.12 20.61 60.21
CA TRP A 8 -3.34 19.80 59.01
C TRP A 8 -3.22 20.72 57.81
N ALA A 9 -2.16 20.56 57.01
CA ALA A 9 -2.00 21.24 55.74
C ALA A 9 -1.89 20.18 54.64
N ALA A 10 -3.00 20.05 53.93
CA ALA A 10 -3.13 19.63 52.54
C ALA A 10 -2.47 18.31 52.13
N LEU A 11 -3.32 17.28 52.05
CA LEU A 11 -3.23 16.26 50.99
C LEU A 11 -3.11 16.99 49.64
N THR A 12 -1.91 17.02 49.07
CA THR A 12 -1.76 17.26 47.63
C THR A 12 -1.92 15.90 46.95
N CYS A 13 -3.13 15.60 46.51
CA CYS A 13 -3.36 14.58 45.49
C CYS A 13 -2.56 14.99 44.25
N LEU A 14 -1.38 14.38 44.07
CA LEU A 14 -0.71 14.36 42.78
C LEU A 14 -1.58 13.49 41.87
N ALA A 15 -2.59 14.11 41.27
CA ALA A 15 -3.44 13.47 40.28
C ALA A 15 -2.56 13.05 39.11
N LEU A 16 -2.63 11.76 38.80
CA LEU A 16 -2.20 11.19 37.55
C LEU A 16 -2.75 12.04 36.40
N ALA A 17 -1.87 12.71 35.66
CA ALA A 17 -2.12 12.94 34.25
C ALA A 17 -1.34 11.82 33.53
N PRO A 18 -1.97 10.69 33.14
CA PRO A 18 -1.40 9.95 32.05
C PRO A 18 -1.42 10.94 30.89
N ALA A 19 -0.24 11.33 30.43
CA ALA A 19 -0.08 11.77 29.06
C ALA A 19 -0.44 10.54 28.21
N ALA A 20 -1.74 10.27 28.11
CA ALA A 20 -2.36 9.51 27.05
C ALA A 20 -2.18 10.39 25.81
N GLY A 21 -0.92 10.47 25.35
CA GLY A 21 -0.64 10.72 23.96
C GLY A 21 -1.40 9.65 23.22
N CYS A 22 -2.60 10.02 22.77
CA CYS A 22 -3.23 9.35 21.67
C CYS A 22 -2.30 9.64 20.49
N LEU A 23 -1.22 8.87 20.39
CA LEU A 23 -0.54 8.62 19.14
C LEU A 23 -1.59 7.88 18.30
N PHE A 24 -2.46 8.66 17.68
CA PHE A 24 -3.30 8.15 16.60
C PHE A 24 -2.32 7.81 15.49
N ASP A 25 -2.00 6.52 15.42
CA ASP A 25 -1.37 5.92 14.26
C ASP A 25 -2.44 5.98 13.16
N ASP A 26 -2.56 7.13 12.49
CA ASP A 26 -3.29 7.26 11.23
C ASP A 26 -2.48 6.53 10.17
N ASP A 27 -2.39 5.21 10.30
CA ASP A 27 -1.96 4.29 9.26
C ASP A 27 -3.08 4.34 8.20
N ASN A 28 -3.03 5.39 7.36
CA ASN A 28 -3.92 5.60 6.22
C ASN A 28 -3.60 4.60 5.10
N SER A 29 -3.38 3.35 5.48
CA SER A 29 -3.19 2.26 4.54
C SER A 29 -4.50 1.56 4.26
N PHE A 30 -4.72 1.30 2.98
CA PHE A 30 -5.89 0.59 2.50
C PHE A 30 -5.42 -0.74 1.92
N THR A 31 -6.08 -1.81 2.33
CA THR A 31 -5.84 -3.16 1.79
C THR A 31 -7.02 -3.55 0.91
N TYR A 32 -6.72 -4.06 -0.28
CA TYR A 32 -7.67 -4.43 -1.31
C TYR A 32 -7.43 -5.88 -1.75
N ASP A 33 -8.50 -6.61 -1.99
CA ASP A 33 -8.46 -7.81 -2.82
C ASP A 33 -8.46 -7.34 -4.28
N VAL A 34 -7.60 -7.93 -5.12
CA VAL A 34 -7.39 -7.47 -6.49
C VAL A 34 -7.62 -8.60 -7.49
N THR A 35 -8.08 -8.22 -8.69
CA THR A 35 -8.29 -9.13 -9.82
C THR A 35 -7.46 -8.68 -11.01
N TRP A 36 -6.86 -9.65 -11.69
CA TRP A 36 -6.04 -9.44 -12.88
C TRP A 36 -6.80 -9.75 -14.16
N TYR A 37 -6.65 -8.87 -15.15
CA TYR A 37 -7.21 -9.01 -16.49
C TYR A 37 -6.08 -8.88 -17.51
N CYS A 38 -6.10 -9.75 -18.52
CA CYS A 38 -5.19 -9.61 -19.66
C CYS A 38 -5.59 -8.38 -20.49
N GLY A 39 -4.63 -7.51 -20.76
CA GLY A 39 -4.82 -6.28 -21.53
C GLY A 39 -4.58 -6.43 -23.03
N MET A 40 -4.37 -7.66 -23.51
CA MET A 40 -4.05 -8.02 -24.90
C MET A 40 -4.89 -9.25 -25.32
N ASP A 41 -4.68 -9.74 -26.55
CA ASP A 41 -5.38 -10.92 -27.07
C ASP A 41 -5.01 -12.21 -26.31
N GLU A 42 -3.74 -12.35 -25.92
CA GLU A 42 -3.23 -13.49 -25.16
C GLU A 42 -2.16 -13.01 -24.16
N CYS A 43 -2.23 -13.53 -22.94
CA CYS A 43 -1.20 -13.30 -21.92
C CYS A 43 -0.64 -14.62 -21.42
N THR A 44 0.68 -14.76 -21.50
CA THR A 44 1.43 -15.86 -20.89
C THR A 44 1.50 -15.68 -19.37
N ARG A 45 1.76 -16.76 -18.63
CA ARG A 45 1.97 -16.72 -17.16
C ARG A 45 0.77 -16.25 -16.33
N THR A 46 -0.44 -16.56 -16.81
CA THR A 46 -1.69 -16.18 -16.13
C THR A 46 -1.75 -16.70 -14.70
N GLU A 47 -1.38 -17.97 -14.50
CA GLU A 47 -1.42 -18.59 -13.17
C GLU A 47 -0.44 -17.91 -12.21
N GLU A 48 0.79 -17.59 -12.62
CA GLU A 48 1.75 -16.93 -11.73
C GLU A 48 1.34 -15.49 -11.38
N VAL A 49 0.83 -14.72 -12.35
CA VAL A 49 0.39 -13.33 -12.13
C VAL A 49 -0.84 -13.28 -11.22
N GLN A 50 -1.82 -14.16 -11.43
CA GLN A 50 -3.05 -14.19 -10.63
C GLN A 50 -2.84 -14.61 -9.18
N ARG A 51 -1.68 -15.18 -8.82
CA ARG A 51 -1.36 -15.48 -7.41
C ARG A 51 -1.17 -14.21 -6.58
N TYR A 52 -0.85 -13.07 -7.19
CA TYR A 52 -0.81 -11.78 -6.52
C TYR A 52 -2.24 -11.24 -6.35
N ASP A 53 -2.92 -11.60 -5.28
CA ASP A 53 -4.36 -11.35 -5.09
C ASP A 53 -4.68 -10.25 -4.07
N ARG A 54 -3.65 -9.61 -3.48
CA ARG A 54 -3.82 -8.50 -2.54
C ARG A 54 -2.95 -7.32 -2.88
N ALA A 55 -3.47 -6.13 -2.61
CA ALA A 55 -2.69 -4.89 -2.66
C ALA A 55 -2.90 -4.07 -1.40
N ARG A 56 -1.82 -3.54 -0.82
CA ARG A 56 -1.83 -2.53 0.23
C ARG A 56 -1.27 -1.24 -0.33
N GLN A 57 -2.05 -0.17 -0.27
CA GLN A 57 -1.58 1.17 -0.58
C GLN A 57 -1.34 1.93 0.72
N ASP A 58 -0.18 2.57 0.86
CA ASP A 58 0.15 3.52 1.92
C ASP A 58 0.72 4.78 1.29
N TYR A 59 0.24 5.99 1.63
CA TYR A 59 0.61 7.31 1.05
C TYR A 59 1.24 7.31 -0.36
N SER A 60 2.53 6.97 -0.47
CA SER A 60 3.34 6.96 -1.70
C SER A 60 3.87 5.58 -2.11
N THR A 61 3.40 4.50 -1.52
CA THR A 61 3.86 3.13 -1.73
C THR A 61 2.67 2.23 -2.07
N LEU A 62 2.85 1.41 -3.09
CA LEU A 62 1.95 0.31 -3.41
C LEU A 62 2.68 -0.98 -3.15
N THR A 63 2.11 -1.84 -2.32
CA THR A 63 2.62 -3.19 -2.05
C THR A 63 1.61 -4.19 -2.58
N ILE A 64 2.06 -5.21 -3.31
CA ILE A 64 1.23 -6.27 -3.89
C ILE A 64 1.77 -7.60 -3.38
N THR A 65 0.88 -8.44 -2.85
CA THR A 65 1.21 -9.71 -2.21
C THR A 65 0.28 -10.83 -2.62
N SER A 66 0.66 -12.06 -2.29
CA SER A 66 -0.21 -13.23 -2.39
C SER A 66 -0.75 -13.64 -1.02
N SER A 67 -2.02 -14.03 -0.97
CA SER A 67 -2.65 -14.62 0.21
C SER A 67 -2.25 -16.08 0.44
N VAL A 68 -1.70 -16.75 -0.58
CA VAL A 68 -1.34 -18.18 -0.56
C VAL A 68 0.17 -18.45 -0.56
N ASP A 69 1.00 -17.44 -0.83
CA ASP A 69 2.45 -17.58 -0.96
C ASP A 69 3.18 -16.32 -0.44
N ASP A 70 3.79 -16.42 0.74
CA ASP A 70 4.47 -15.29 1.38
C ASP A 70 5.77 -14.87 0.66
N THR A 71 6.27 -15.69 -0.26
CA THR A 71 7.42 -15.35 -1.10
C THR A 71 7.06 -14.45 -2.28
N LEU A 72 5.77 -14.39 -2.65
CA LEU A 72 5.27 -13.53 -3.72
C LEU A 72 4.93 -12.15 -3.15
N PHE A 73 5.90 -11.25 -3.26
CA PHE A 73 5.82 -9.88 -2.78
C PHE A 73 6.46 -8.93 -3.79
N THR A 74 5.84 -7.77 -3.99
CA THR A 74 6.46 -6.64 -4.66
C THR A 74 5.96 -5.32 -4.08
N ASP A 75 6.81 -4.30 -4.09
CA ASP A 75 6.45 -2.94 -3.74
C ASP A 75 6.96 -1.94 -4.77
N GLY A 76 6.32 -0.78 -4.81
CA GLY A 76 6.69 0.29 -5.71
C GLY A 76 6.27 1.65 -5.18
N ILE A 77 6.96 2.69 -5.66
CA ILE A 77 6.73 4.07 -5.25
C ILE A 77 5.77 4.74 -6.22
N ILE A 78 4.65 5.23 -5.69
CA ILE A 78 3.66 6.04 -6.41
C ILE A 78 4.18 7.47 -6.52
N ALA A 79 4.44 7.93 -7.74
CA ALA A 79 4.95 9.25 -8.03
C ALA A 79 4.02 10.05 -8.95
N VAL A 80 3.93 11.36 -8.72
CA VAL A 80 3.31 12.30 -9.66
C VAL A 80 4.19 12.38 -10.90
N SER A 81 3.59 12.23 -12.08
CA SER A 81 4.29 12.33 -13.36
C SER A 81 3.52 13.26 -14.30
N ASN A 82 4.26 14.10 -15.03
CA ASN A 82 3.70 14.91 -16.11
C ASN A 82 3.47 14.11 -17.41
N GLU A 83 3.92 12.85 -17.45
CA GLU A 83 3.76 11.97 -18.61
C GLU A 83 2.36 11.34 -18.69
N VAL A 84 1.63 11.33 -17.58
CA VAL A 84 0.26 10.82 -17.54
C VAL A 84 -0.71 12.00 -17.50
N PRO A 85 -1.50 12.24 -18.56
CA PRO A 85 -2.26 13.48 -18.73
C PRO A 85 -3.50 13.60 -17.83
N ARG A 86 -3.77 12.60 -16.98
CA ARG A 86 -4.97 12.55 -16.14
C ARG A 86 -4.62 12.86 -14.69
N GLU A 87 -5.38 13.75 -14.06
CA GLU A 87 -5.15 14.21 -12.68
C GLU A 87 -5.29 13.10 -11.62
N ASP A 88 -6.05 12.05 -11.93
CA ASP A 88 -6.27 10.87 -11.09
C ASP A 88 -5.25 9.75 -11.32
N CYS A 89 -4.29 9.94 -12.23
CA CYS A 89 -3.28 8.92 -12.52
C CYS A 89 -1.88 9.34 -12.07
N ARG A 90 -1.08 8.33 -11.72
CA ARG A 90 0.29 8.39 -11.20
C ARG A 90 1.11 7.29 -11.89
N LEU A 91 2.43 7.34 -11.72
CA LEU A 91 3.31 6.25 -12.10
C LEU A 91 3.76 5.49 -10.85
N VAL A 92 3.91 4.18 -10.96
CA VAL A 92 4.49 3.34 -9.90
C VAL A 92 5.82 2.81 -10.39
N HIS A 93 6.87 3.11 -9.65
CA HIS A 93 8.25 2.73 -9.98
C HIS A 93 8.76 1.63 -9.04
N GLY A 94 9.63 0.76 -9.55
CA GLY A 94 10.33 -0.23 -8.73
C GLY A 94 9.57 -1.52 -8.47
N LEU A 95 8.40 -1.70 -9.11
CA LEU A 95 7.70 -2.98 -9.09
C LEU A 95 8.57 -4.06 -9.73
N ASN A 96 8.53 -5.25 -9.14
CA ASN A 96 9.24 -6.44 -9.56
C ASN A 96 8.27 -7.61 -9.59
N PHE A 97 8.00 -8.15 -10.77
CA PHE A 97 7.13 -9.32 -10.93
C PHE A 97 7.94 -10.48 -11.47
N LEU A 98 7.78 -11.64 -10.84
CA LEU A 98 8.42 -12.89 -11.28
C LEU A 98 9.96 -12.76 -11.37
N GLY A 99 10.56 -11.96 -10.47
CA GLY A 99 12.00 -11.71 -10.44
C GLY A 99 12.50 -10.71 -11.48
N GLN A 100 11.60 -10.02 -12.20
CA GLN A 100 11.95 -9.04 -13.22
C GLN A 100 11.44 -7.65 -12.83
N ASP A 101 12.33 -6.65 -12.92
CA ASP A 101 11.95 -5.25 -12.76
C ASP A 101 11.07 -4.84 -13.94
N ILE A 102 9.91 -4.24 -13.65
CA ILE A 102 9.00 -3.77 -14.70
C ILE A 102 9.18 -2.27 -14.93
N GLU A 103 8.86 -1.85 -16.16
CA GLU A 103 8.78 -0.43 -16.49
C GLU A 103 7.73 0.28 -15.61
N PRO A 104 7.85 1.62 -15.43
CA PRO A 104 6.91 2.37 -14.62
C PRO A 104 5.45 2.11 -15.01
N ALA A 105 4.70 1.59 -14.04
CA ALA A 105 3.32 1.17 -14.25
C ALA A 105 2.37 2.35 -14.09
N ARG A 106 1.29 2.38 -14.88
CA ARG A 106 0.27 3.42 -14.75
C ARG A 106 -0.72 3.04 -13.64
N PHE A 107 -0.80 3.85 -12.60
CA PHE A 107 -1.75 3.69 -11.51
C PHE A 107 -2.78 4.81 -11.57
N CYS A 108 -4.07 4.48 -11.61
CA CYS A 108 -5.15 5.45 -11.65
C CYS A 108 -6.14 5.18 -10.53
N TYR A 109 -6.49 6.22 -9.77
CA TYR A 109 -7.55 6.14 -8.77
C TYR A 109 -8.90 5.93 -9.45
N THR A 110 -9.75 5.10 -8.85
CA THR A 110 -11.12 4.88 -9.29
C THR A 110 -12.07 5.04 -8.10
N PRO A 111 -13.38 5.22 -8.32
CA PRO A 111 -14.34 5.29 -7.21
C PRO A 111 -14.32 4.06 -6.29
N ASP A 112 -13.93 2.90 -6.83
CA ASP A 112 -13.91 1.60 -6.14
C ASP A 112 -12.49 1.20 -5.67
N GLY A 113 -11.52 2.13 -5.70
CA GLY A 113 -10.14 1.89 -5.30
C GLY A 113 -9.16 2.37 -6.37
N PHE A 114 -8.54 1.45 -7.11
CA PHE A 114 -7.57 1.79 -8.14
C PHE A 114 -7.49 0.78 -9.28
N GLU A 115 -6.90 1.24 -10.38
CA GLU A 115 -6.53 0.44 -11.54
C GLU A 115 -5.03 0.60 -11.78
N LEU A 116 -4.32 -0.51 -11.92
CA LEU A 116 -2.89 -0.55 -12.23
C LEU A 116 -2.69 -1.28 -13.56
N ARG A 117 -2.05 -0.61 -14.53
CA ARG A 117 -1.62 -1.22 -15.78
C ARG A 117 -0.11 -1.46 -15.73
N VAL A 118 0.27 -2.73 -15.81
CA VAL A 118 1.68 -3.17 -15.83
C VAL A 118 1.99 -3.88 -17.13
N THR A 119 3.24 -3.79 -17.58
CA THR A 119 3.77 -4.60 -18.68
C THR A 119 4.85 -5.50 -18.10
N ILE A 120 4.62 -6.80 -18.10
CA ILE A 120 5.54 -7.80 -17.54
C ILE A 120 6.37 -8.37 -18.70
N PRO A 121 7.71 -8.26 -18.67
CA PRO A 121 8.55 -8.86 -19.70
C PRO A 121 8.44 -10.39 -19.69
N GLY A 122 8.49 -10.97 -20.89
CA GLY A 122 8.50 -12.42 -21.08
C GLY A 122 9.90 -13.01 -20.98
N ASP A 123 10.04 -14.29 -21.34
CA ASP A 123 11.36 -14.85 -21.66
C ASP A 123 11.79 -14.32 -23.03
N GLY A 124 12.56 -13.21 -23.01
CA GLY A 124 13.05 -12.50 -24.20
C GLY A 124 12.29 -11.19 -24.50
N ASP A 125 12.90 -10.36 -25.35
CA ASP A 125 12.46 -8.97 -25.61
C ASP A 125 11.11 -8.88 -26.35
N GLU A 126 10.63 -9.97 -26.97
CA GLU A 126 9.43 -9.97 -27.84
C GLU A 126 8.16 -10.47 -27.13
N ASN A 127 8.25 -10.98 -25.90
CA ASN A 127 7.13 -11.68 -25.23
C ASN A 127 6.55 -10.90 -24.04
N SER A 128 6.59 -9.56 -24.07
CA SER A 128 5.99 -8.75 -23.02
C SER A 128 4.46 -8.87 -23.04
N THR A 129 3.87 -8.93 -21.85
CA THR A 129 2.41 -9.03 -21.69
C THR A 129 1.90 -7.85 -20.88
N THR A 130 0.83 -7.22 -21.36
CA THR A 130 0.18 -6.13 -20.64
C THR A 130 -0.94 -6.67 -19.78
N TRP A 131 -0.93 -6.31 -18.50
CA TRP A 131 -1.90 -6.72 -17.52
C TRP A 131 -2.59 -5.52 -16.88
N LEU A 132 -3.85 -5.72 -16.51
CA LEU A 132 -4.66 -4.76 -15.77
C LEU A 132 -5.05 -5.37 -14.42
N LEU A 133 -4.56 -4.79 -13.34
CA LEU A 133 -4.95 -5.11 -11.98
C LEU A 133 -6.01 -4.10 -11.52
N ARG A 134 -7.11 -4.59 -10.95
CA ARG A 134 -8.19 -3.75 -10.42
C ARG A 134 -8.62 -4.24 -9.04
N THR A 135 -8.98 -3.30 -8.16
CA THR A 135 -9.62 -3.61 -6.88
C THR A 135 -11.02 -4.19 -7.09
N ASN A 136 -11.41 -5.14 -6.24
CA ASN A 136 -12.77 -5.71 -6.22
C ASN A 136 -13.75 -4.90 -5.36
#